data_AF-A0A1U7LRK3-F1
#
_entry.id   AF-A0A1U7LRK3-F1
#
_cell.length_a   1.000
_cell.length_b   1.000
_cell.length_c   1.000
_cell.angle_alpha   90.00
_cell.angle_beta   90.00
_cell.angle_gamma   90.00
#
_symmetry.space_group_name_H-M   'P 1'
#
loop_
_entity.id
_entity.type
_entity.pdbx_description
1 polymer ?
#
loop_
_entity_poly.entity_id
_entity_poly.type
_entity_poly.pdbx_seq_one_letter_code
_entity_poly.pdbx_strand_id
1 'polypeptide(L)'
;MSGQELPSGWIQQFDSVHQTAFYVNVVNGESQWEVPDRVAKGWSAEVDISVSRTKTYCAPKYAPKCAPGNRGLGGMIHRVEGAVKEKWTGHEEKKEIKKEEKEIKKEEKEIKKEEKEIKKTEEVAVIAALHEQKKKEKKLKKEEKRAKRARERSLLCSEEEKIAYDLKLKERKLKKKLEGKDKGKWTLE
;
A
#
# COMPACT_ATOMS: atom_id res chain seq x y z
N MET A 1 20.09 -11.58 -8.27
CA MET A 1 18.85 -11.32 -7.52
C MET A 1 18.10 -12.64 -7.41
N SER A 2 18.44 -13.47 -6.41
CA SER A 2 17.78 -14.75 -6.16
C SER A 2 16.49 -14.50 -5.36
N GLY A 3 15.37 -14.28 -6.05
CA GLY A 3 14.06 -14.24 -5.41
C GLY A 3 13.64 -15.64 -5.00
N GLN A 4 13.74 -15.97 -3.71
CA GLN A 4 13.07 -17.15 -3.17
C GLN A 4 11.57 -16.97 -3.36
N GLU A 5 10.95 -17.69 -4.31
CA GLU A 5 9.49 -17.63 -4.43
C GLU A 5 8.88 -18.29 -3.18
N LEU A 6 8.03 -17.54 -2.48
CA LEU A 6 7.36 -17.96 -1.26
C LEU A 6 6.31 -19.04 -1.56
N PRO A 7 5.99 -19.90 -0.58
CA PRO A 7 4.86 -20.83 -0.72
C PRO A 7 3.55 -20.08 -0.97
N SER A 8 2.59 -20.72 -1.64
CA SER A 8 1.28 -20.13 -1.91
C SER A 8 0.59 -19.72 -0.61
N GLY A 9 0.06 -18.49 -0.56
CA GLY A 9 -0.59 -17.93 0.62
C GLY A 9 0.33 -17.12 1.53
N TRP A 10 1.64 -17.07 1.25
CA TRP A 10 2.57 -16.20 1.97
C TRP A 10 2.89 -14.93 1.19
N ILE A 11 2.92 -13.80 1.92
CA ILE A 11 3.35 -12.51 1.38
C ILE A 11 4.49 -11.94 2.25
N GLN A 12 5.45 -11.29 1.60
CA GLN A 12 6.49 -10.53 2.28
C GLN A 12 5.99 -9.11 2.53
N GLN A 13 6.08 -8.65 3.77
CA GLN A 13 5.84 -7.27 4.15
C GLN A 13 7.09 -6.69 4.81
N PHE A 14 7.19 -5.35 4.81
CA PHE A 14 8.30 -4.65 5.44
C PHE A 14 7.77 -3.90 6.66
N ASP A 15 8.34 -4.18 7.83
CA ASP A 15 7.99 -3.45 9.04
C ASP A 15 8.88 -2.21 9.18
N SER A 16 8.23 -1.03 9.19
CA SER A 16 8.90 0.25 9.38
C SER A 16 9.49 0.44 10.79
N VAL A 17 8.98 -0.28 11.80
CA VAL A 17 9.43 -0.16 13.19
C VAL A 17 10.74 -0.89 13.39
N HIS A 18 10.83 -2.14 12.93
CA HIS A 18 12.02 -2.97 13.07
C HIS A 18 12.96 -2.91 11.87
N GLN A 19 12.59 -2.19 10.79
CA GLN A 19 13.34 -2.08 9.55
C GLN A 19 13.74 -3.44 8.95
N THR A 20 12.87 -4.45 9.11
CA THR A 20 13.11 -5.80 8.63
C THR A 20 11.89 -6.34 7.90
N ALA A 21 12.12 -7.30 7.00
CA ALA A 21 11.04 -7.99 6.32
C ALA A 21 10.46 -9.09 7.21
N PHE A 22 9.14 -9.24 7.17
CA PHE A 22 8.41 -10.33 7.81
C PHE A 22 7.45 -10.97 6.82
N TYR A 23 7.04 -12.21 7.10
CA TYR A 23 6.19 -13.00 6.22
C TYR A 23 4.85 -13.22 6.89
N VAL A 24 3.76 -12.96 6.17
CA VAL A 24 2.40 -13.16 6.65
C VAL A 24 1.71 -14.18 5.76
N ASN A 25 1.09 -15.17 6.40
CA ASN A 25 0.24 -16.12 5.73
C ASN A 25 -1.19 -15.58 5.70
N VAL A 26 -1.67 -15.23 4.50
CA VAL A 26 -3.02 -14.67 4.32
C VAL A 26 -4.13 -15.71 4.51
N VAL A 27 -3.80 -17.00 4.54
CA VAL A 27 -4.78 -18.09 4.69
C VAL A 27 -5.19 -18.28 6.14
N ASN A 28 -4.25 -18.21 7.08
CA ASN A 28 -4.49 -18.44 8.51
C ASN A 28 -4.23 -17.21 9.41
N GLY A 29 -3.63 -16.15 8.87
CA GLY A 29 -3.29 -14.94 9.62
C GLY A 29 -2.02 -15.07 10.46
N GLU A 30 -1.19 -16.09 10.26
CA GLU A 30 0.08 -16.25 10.97
C GLU A 30 1.16 -15.32 10.41
N SER A 31 2.02 -14.83 11.30
CA SER A 31 3.17 -13.98 10.96
C SER A 31 4.46 -14.55 11.53
N GLN A 32 5.51 -14.56 10.73
CA GLN A 32 6.84 -15.03 11.15
C GLN A 32 7.96 -14.17 10.54
N TRP A 33 9.11 -14.15 11.22
CA TRP A 33 10.29 -13.38 10.79
C TRP A 33 11.19 -14.15 9.83
N GLU A 34 11.17 -15.48 9.90
CA GLU A 34 11.96 -16.35 9.03
C GLU A 34 11.22 -16.65 7.73
N VAL A 35 11.95 -16.84 6.63
CA VAL A 35 11.34 -17.21 5.33
C VAL A 35 10.69 -18.58 5.50
N PRO A 36 9.38 -18.73 5.23
CA PRO A 36 8.73 -20.04 5.30
C PRO A 36 9.40 -20.98 4.28
N ASP A 37 9.91 -22.10 4.78
CA ASP A 37 10.50 -23.12 3.92
C ASP A 37 9.47 -23.57 2.89
N ARG A 38 9.91 -23.72 1.64
CA ARG A 38 9.07 -24.38 0.63
C ARG A 38 8.80 -25.79 1.12
N VAL A 39 7.59 -26.01 1.60
CA VAL A 39 7.05 -27.34 1.83
C VAL A 39 7.32 -28.12 0.54
N ALA A 40 8.11 -29.19 0.64
CA ALA A 40 8.67 -29.89 -0.50
C ALA A 40 7.57 -30.16 -1.53
N LYS A 41 7.84 -29.78 -2.79
CA LYS A 41 6.97 -29.90 -3.96
C LYS A 41 6.30 -31.28 -4.00
N GLY A 42 5.10 -31.40 -3.41
CA GLY A 42 4.45 -32.68 -3.13
C GLY A 42 3.52 -32.69 -1.91
N TRP A 43 3.62 -31.71 -1.00
CA TRP A 43 2.66 -31.53 0.09
C TRP A 43 1.70 -30.38 -0.22
N SER A 44 0.55 -30.70 -0.80
CA SER A 44 -0.59 -29.79 -0.85
C SER A 44 -1.29 -29.82 0.50
N ALA A 45 -1.17 -28.74 1.28
CA ALA A 45 -2.06 -28.48 2.39
C ALA A 45 -3.44 -28.14 1.81
N GLU A 46 -4.23 -29.16 1.52
CA GLU A 46 -5.65 -29.03 1.29
C GLU A 46 -6.26 -28.65 2.64
N VAL A 47 -6.31 -27.34 2.90
CA VAL A 47 -7.04 -26.79 4.05
C VAL A 47 -8.51 -26.86 3.68
N ASP A 48 -9.14 -27.95 4.09
CA ASP A 48 -10.58 -28.11 4.06
C ASP A 48 -11.17 -27.06 5.04
N ILE A 49 -11.59 -25.90 4.50
CA ILE A 49 -12.25 -24.81 5.26
C ILE A 49 -13.61 -25.27 5.82
N SER A 50 -14.08 -26.44 5.40
CA SER A 50 -15.21 -27.08 6.03
C SER A 50 -14.71 -28.08 7.07
N VAL A 51 -15.24 -27.93 8.30
CA VAL A 51 -15.41 -28.98 9.32
C VAL A 51 -14.81 -28.60 10.69
N SER A 52 -15.62 -27.90 11.49
CA SER A 52 -15.61 -27.97 12.97
C SER A 52 -16.19 -29.30 13.49
N ARG A 53 -15.87 -30.43 12.84
CA ARG A 53 -16.15 -31.77 13.38
C ARG A 53 -14.89 -32.60 13.27
N THR A 54 -14.22 -32.76 14.39
CA THR A 54 -13.26 -33.84 14.62
C THR A 54 -13.95 -35.19 14.39
N LYS A 55 -14.00 -35.65 13.13
CA LYS A 55 -14.14 -37.05 12.80
C LYS A 55 -12.75 -37.55 12.43
N THR A 56 -12.08 -38.12 13.42
CA THR A 56 -10.97 -39.05 13.23
C THR A 56 -11.44 -40.21 12.35
N TYR A 57 -11.28 -40.08 11.04
CA TYR A 57 -11.23 -41.22 10.14
C TYR A 57 -9.76 -41.61 9.97
N CYS A 58 -9.37 -42.71 10.62
CA CYS A 58 -8.16 -43.43 10.23
C CYS A 58 -8.41 -44.04 8.85
N ALA A 59 -7.68 -43.58 7.84
CA ALA A 59 -7.65 -44.25 6.55
C ALA A 59 -6.82 -45.57 6.65
N PRO A 60 -7.37 -46.73 6.26
CA PRO A 60 -6.72 -48.02 6.40
C PRO A 60 -5.95 -48.37 5.14
N LYS A 61 -4.62 -48.20 5.09
CA LYS A 61 -3.81 -48.79 4.00
C LYS A 61 -2.45 -49.40 4.39
N TYR A 62 -2.07 -49.34 5.66
CA TYR A 62 -1.03 -50.23 6.18
C TYR A 62 -1.65 -51.03 7.33
N ALA A 63 -2.16 -52.20 6.99
CA ALA A 63 -2.43 -53.24 7.98
C ALA A 63 -1.09 -53.94 8.28
N PRO A 64 -0.40 -53.67 9.40
CA PRO A 64 0.60 -54.59 9.89
C PRO A 64 -0.12 -55.88 10.29
N LYS A 65 0.20 -56.96 9.57
CA LYS A 65 -0.19 -58.31 9.96
C LYS A 65 0.45 -58.62 11.32
N CYS A 66 -0.39 -59.09 12.25
CA CYS A 66 -0.08 -59.93 13.40
C CYS A 66 0.55 -59.27 14.64
N ALA A 67 -0.23 -59.23 15.72
CA ALA A 67 0.16 -59.88 16.98
C ALA A 67 -1.11 -60.31 17.76
N PRO A 68 -1.39 -61.61 17.92
CA PRO A 68 -2.44 -62.07 18.82
C PRO A 68 -1.89 -62.08 20.25
N GLY A 69 -2.50 -61.28 21.12
CA GLY A 69 -2.33 -61.44 22.56
C GLY A 69 -2.18 -60.13 23.31
N ASN A 70 -3.31 -59.60 23.80
CA ASN A 70 -3.46 -59.60 25.25
C ASN A 70 -4.94 -59.45 25.61
N ARG A 71 -5.47 -60.52 26.22
CA ARG A 71 -6.71 -60.46 26.99
C ARG A 71 -6.38 -59.78 28.31
N GLY A 72 -7.19 -58.80 28.70
CA GLY A 72 -7.23 -58.31 30.08
C GLY A 72 -6.95 -56.84 30.19
N LEU A 73 -8.01 -56.04 30.30
CA LEU A 73 -8.52 -55.61 31.60
C LEU A 73 -9.65 -54.62 31.34
N GLY A 74 -10.84 -55.00 31.83
CA GLY A 74 -11.99 -54.13 31.86
C GLY A 74 -11.70 -52.92 32.74
N GLY A 75 -11.36 -51.80 32.11
CA GLY A 75 -11.39 -50.49 32.72
C GLY A 75 -12.82 -49.99 32.69
N MET A 76 -13.54 -50.28 33.77
CA MET A 76 -14.85 -49.75 34.12
C MET A 76 -14.82 -48.22 34.03
N ILE A 77 -15.20 -47.66 32.88
CA ILE A 77 -15.45 -46.22 32.78
C ILE A 77 -16.78 -46.00 33.51
N HIS A 78 -16.71 -45.67 34.79
CA HIS A 78 -17.84 -45.22 35.57
C HIS A 78 -18.41 -43.98 34.90
N ARG A 79 -19.47 -44.19 34.13
CA ARG A 79 -20.41 -43.17 33.69
C ARG A 79 -21.07 -42.61 34.94
N VAL A 80 -20.45 -41.57 35.52
CA VAL A 80 -21.08 -40.71 36.51
C VAL A 80 -22.04 -39.81 35.74
N GLU A 81 -23.19 -40.36 35.33
CA GLU A 81 -24.37 -39.58 34.95
C GLU A 81 -24.95 -39.00 36.25
N GLY A 82 -24.22 -38.04 36.82
CA GLY A 82 -24.75 -37.13 37.83
C GLY A 82 -25.76 -36.23 37.13
N ALA A 83 -27.02 -36.65 37.15
CA ALA A 83 -28.16 -35.86 36.73
C ALA A 83 -28.33 -34.66 37.70
N VAL A 84 -27.47 -33.66 37.56
CA VAL A 84 -27.76 -32.33 38.07
C VAL A 84 -28.86 -31.78 37.16
N LYS A 85 -30.12 -32.08 37.50
CA LYS A 85 -31.29 -31.35 37.01
C LYS A 85 -31.20 -29.95 37.60
N GLU A 86 -30.29 -29.15 37.09
CA GLU A 86 -30.31 -27.71 37.29
C GLU A 86 -31.63 -27.24 36.66
N LYS A 87 -32.64 -27.03 37.52
CA LYS A 87 -33.86 -26.30 37.16
C LYS A 87 -33.43 -24.86 36.90
N TRP A 88 -32.83 -24.60 35.74
CA TRP A 88 -32.51 -23.26 35.29
C TRP A 88 -33.81 -22.49 35.12
N THR A 89 -33.91 -21.39 35.86
CA THR A 89 -35.00 -20.43 35.84
C THR A 89 -34.95 -19.59 34.57
N GLY A 90 -35.17 -20.20 33.40
CA GLY A 90 -35.08 -19.57 32.08
C GLY A 90 -36.04 -18.40 31.82
N HIS A 91 -36.78 -17.93 32.84
CA HIS A 91 -37.55 -16.69 32.79
C HIS A 91 -36.69 -15.46 33.16
N GLU A 92 -35.70 -15.61 34.02
CA GLU A 92 -34.81 -14.50 34.43
C GLU A 92 -33.78 -14.20 33.34
N GLU A 93 -33.17 -15.23 32.78
CA GLU A 93 -32.26 -15.16 31.63
C GLU A 93 -32.90 -14.47 30.40
N LYS A 94 -34.19 -14.76 30.11
CA LYS A 94 -34.92 -14.08 29.01
C LYS A 94 -35.09 -12.57 29.24
N LYS A 95 -35.15 -12.12 30.49
CA LYS A 95 -35.24 -10.68 30.80
C LYS A 95 -33.90 -9.99 30.60
N GLU A 96 -32.80 -10.63 30.99
CA GLU A 96 -31.44 -10.12 30.80
C GLU A 96 -31.11 -10.02 29.31
N ILE A 97 -31.35 -11.08 28.51
CA ILE A 97 -31.14 -11.05 27.06
C ILE A 97 -31.93 -9.90 26.41
N LYS A 98 -33.20 -9.71 26.79
CA LYS A 98 -34.03 -8.62 26.24
C LYS A 98 -33.52 -7.23 26.63
N LYS A 99 -32.83 -7.10 27.77
CA LYS A 99 -32.18 -5.85 28.19
C LYS A 99 -30.93 -5.61 27.35
N GLU A 100 -30.07 -6.61 27.19
CA GLU A 100 -28.86 -6.56 26.36
C GLU A 100 -29.20 -6.24 24.90
N GLU A 101 -30.21 -6.88 24.31
CA GLU A 101 -30.67 -6.58 22.95
C GLU A 101 -31.08 -5.10 22.76
N LYS A 102 -31.63 -4.47 23.81
CA LYS A 102 -31.99 -3.05 23.75
C LYS A 102 -30.76 -2.15 23.87
N GLU A 103 -29.79 -2.52 24.68
CA GLU A 103 -28.51 -1.81 24.81
C GLU A 103 -27.73 -1.88 23.50
N ILE A 104 -27.60 -3.07 22.90
CA ILE A 104 -26.99 -3.26 21.57
C ILE A 104 -27.68 -2.40 20.50
N LYS A 105 -29.02 -2.41 20.46
CA LYS A 105 -29.78 -1.57 19.51
C LYS A 105 -29.59 -0.07 19.74
N LYS A 106 -29.25 0.35 20.95
CA LYS A 106 -28.93 1.75 21.25
C LYS A 106 -27.53 2.08 20.75
N GLU A 107 -26.55 1.23 21.04
CA GLU A 107 -25.16 1.37 20.57
C GLU A 107 -25.07 1.39 19.03
N GLU A 108 -25.79 0.49 18.34
CA GLU A 108 -25.85 0.49 16.86
C GLU A 108 -26.36 1.81 16.28
N LYS A 109 -27.27 2.49 16.97
CA LYS A 109 -27.78 3.81 16.53
C LYS A 109 -26.76 4.91 16.77
N GLU A 110 -26.01 4.84 17.87
CA GLU A 110 -24.93 5.78 18.17
C GLU A 110 -23.79 5.62 17.15
N ILE A 111 -23.36 4.39 16.84
CA ILE A 111 -22.36 4.10 15.80
C ILE A 111 -22.82 4.64 14.44
N LYS A 112 -24.07 4.38 14.03
CA LYS A 112 -24.62 4.91 12.77
C LYS A 112 -24.66 6.44 12.71
N LYS A 113 -24.77 7.10 13.87
CA LYS A 113 -24.71 8.56 13.95
C LYS A 113 -23.26 9.04 13.79
N GLU A 114 -22.32 8.39 14.46
CA GLU A 114 -20.88 8.69 14.36
C GLU A 114 -20.36 8.46 12.93
N GLU A 115 -20.74 7.36 12.28
CA GLU A 115 -20.37 7.08 10.89
C GLU A 115 -20.85 8.18 9.93
N LYS A 116 -22.02 8.78 10.18
CA LYS A 116 -22.53 9.90 9.37
C LYS A 116 -21.73 11.17 9.60
N GLU A 117 -21.35 11.45 10.84
CA GLU A 117 -20.49 12.60 11.16
C GLU A 117 -19.09 12.42 10.55
N ILE A 118 -18.51 11.23 10.61
CA ILE A 118 -17.22 10.91 9.97
C ILE A 118 -17.30 11.10 8.46
N LYS A 119 -18.32 10.55 7.79
CA LYS A 119 -18.51 10.76 6.34
C LYS A 119 -18.62 12.24 5.97
N LYS A 120 -19.33 13.02 6.79
CA LYS A 120 -19.46 14.46 6.59
C LYS A 120 -18.13 15.19 6.74
N THR A 121 -17.29 14.82 7.72
CA THR A 121 -15.97 15.45 7.88
C THR A 121 -15.00 15.04 6.76
N GLU A 122 -15.04 13.80 6.30
CA GLU A 122 -14.28 13.32 5.14
C GLU A 122 -14.63 14.10 3.86
N GLU A 123 -15.92 14.29 3.58
CA GLU A 123 -16.36 15.10 2.43
C GLU A 123 -15.82 16.54 2.48
N VAL A 124 -15.85 17.17 3.66
CA VAL A 124 -15.31 18.52 3.85
C VAL A 124 -13.79 18.55 3.64
N ALA A 125 -13.06 17.54 4.13
CA ALA A 125 -11.62 17.42 3.95
C ALA A 125 -11.24 17.24 2.47
N VAL A 126 -11.98 16.42 1.72
CA VAL A 126 -11.77 16.22 0.28
C VAL A 126 -11.99 17.53 -0.49
N ILE A 127 -13.05 18.28 -0.19
CA ILE A 127 -13.32 19.59 -0.82
C ILE A 127 -12.19 20.58 -0.53
N ALA A 128 -11.70 20.63 0.70
CA ALA A 128 -10.59 21.50 1.09
C ALA A 128 -9.30 21.16 0.32
N ALA A 129 -8.97 19.87 0.21
CA ALA A 129 -7.81 19.39 -0.54
C ALA A 129 -7.89 19.74 -2.04
N LEU A 130 -9.06 19.57 -2.67
CA LEU A 130 -9.30 19.96 -4.07
C LEU A 130 -9.12 21.47 -4.28
N HIS A 131 -9.57 22.30 -3.33
CA HIS A 131 -9.38 23.74 -3.42
C HIS A 131 -7.89 24.13 -3.31
N GLU A 132 -7.13 23.45 -2.45
CA GLU A 132 -5.68 23.66 -2.35
C GLU A 132 -4.95 23.26 -3.63
N GLN A 133 -5.30 22.13 -4.24
CA GLN A 133 -4.75 21.72 -5.53
C GLN A 133 -5.01 22.76 -6.63
N LYS A 134 -6.25 23.25 -6.74
CA LYS A 134 -6.60 24.32 -7.70
C LYS A 134 -5.81 25.61 -7.46
N LYS A 135 -5.52 25.96 -6.20
CA LYS A 135 -4.64 27.10 -5.87
C LYS A 135 -3.20 26.86 -6.36
N LYS A 136 -2.65 25.67 -6.12
CA LYS A 136 -1.30 25.28 -6.58
C LYS A 136 -1.20 25.32 -8.10
N GLU A 137 -2.19 24.79 -8.83
CA GLU A 137 -2.22 24.86 -10.30
C GLU A 137 -2.27 26.29 -10.84
N LYS A 138 -3.08 27.17 -10.23
CA LYS A 138 -3.13 28.60 -10.62
C LYS A 138 -1.78 29.29 -10.39
N LYS A 139 -1.10 28.97 -9.28
CA LYS A 139 0.23 29.49 -8.98
C LYS A 139 1.25 28.99 -10.01
N LEU A 140 1.24 27.69 -10.32
CA LEU A 140 2.11 27.08 -11.31
C LEU A 140 1.92 27.70 -12.70
N LYS A 141 0.67 27.86 -13.16
CA LYS A 141 0.36 28.53 -14.44
C LYS A 141 0.85 29.99 -14.48
N LYS A 142 0.82 30.69 -13.35
CA LYS A 142 1.35 32.06 -13.24
C LYS A 142 2.87 32.09 -13.32
N GLU A 143 3.54 31.16 -12.66
CA GLU A 143 5.00 31.01 -12.71
C GLU A 143 5.48 30.58 -14.11
N GLU A 144 4.78 29.65 -14.76
CA GLU A 144 5.05 29.25 -16.13
C GLU A 144 4.95 30.43 -17.11
N LYS A 145 3.90 31.25 -16.99
CA LYS A 145 3.78 32.49 -17.79
C LYS A 145 4.92 33.48 -17.53
N ARG A 146 5.37 33.61 -16.27
CA ARG A 146 6.53 34.45 -15.91
C ARG A 146 7.82 33.89 -16.52
N ALA A 147 8.04 32.59 -16.43
CA ALA A 147 9.19 31.90 -17.00
C ALA A 147 9.21 32.02 -18.53
N LYS A 148 8.05 31.90 -19.20
CA LYS A 148 7.93 32.11 -20.64
C LYS A 148 8.36 33.52 -21.05
N ARG A 149 7.83 34.55 -20.38
CA ARG A 149 8.22 35.95 -20.61
C ARG A 149 9.71 36.20 -20.34
N ALA A 150 10.28 35.55 -19.31
CA ALA A 150 11.71 35.66 -19.01
C ALA A 150 12.56 35.03 -20.11
N ARG A 151 12.17 33.87 -20.64
CA ARG A 151 12.83 33.22 -21.79
C ARG A 151 12.75 34.09 -23.05
N GLU A 152 11.57 34.64 -23.36
CA GLU A 152 11.39 35.57 -24.50
C GLU A 152 12.29 36.81 -24.36
N ARG A 153 12.37 37.42 -23.17
CA ARG A 153 13.29 38.55 -22.92
C ARG A 153 14.76 38.17 -23.06
N SER A 154 15.14 36.98 -22.58
CA SER A 154 16.51 36.49 -22.71
C SER A 154 16.90 36.28 -24.19
N LEU A 155 15.97 35.79 -25.01
CA LEU A 155 16.20 35.63 -26.45
C LEU A 155 16.41 36.97 -27.15
N LEU A 156 15.56 37.97 -26.86
CA LEU A 156 15.70 39.32 -27.42
C LEU A 156 17.04 39.97 -27.04
N CYS A 157 17.46 39.84 -25.78
CA CYS A 157 18.76 40.35 -25.34
C CYS A 157 19.93 39.71 -26.11
N SER A 158 19.87 38.39 -26.36
CA SER A 158 20.89 37.70 -27.16
C SER A 158 20.90 38.13 -28.63
N GLU A 159 19.75 38.53 -29.20
CA GLU A 159 19.66 39.06 -30.56
C GLU A 159 20.22 40.48 -30.66
N GLU A 160 19.94 41.34 -29.68
CA GLU A 160 20.53 42.68 -29.59
C GLU A 160 22.06 42.61 -29.50
N GLU A 161 22.60 41.68 -28.72
CA GLU A 161 24.04 41.45 -28.64
C GLU A 161 24.63 41.01 -29.99
N LYS A 162 23.96 40.13 -30.73
CA LYS A 162 24.36 39.72 -32.08
C LYS A 162 24.35 40.89 -33.06
N ILE A 163 23.30 41.70 -33.06
CA ILE A 163 23.19 42.89 -33.93
C ILE A 163 24.30 43.88 -33.60
N ALA A 164 24.56 44.14 -32.32
CA ALA A 164 25.63 45.04 -31.88
C ALA A 164 27.01 44.53 -32.31
N TYR A 165 27.25 43.21 -32.26
CA TYR A 165 28.47 42.60 -32.77
C TYR A 165 28.64 42.80 -34.27
N ASP A 166 27.59 42.55 -35.06
CA ASP A 166 27.62 42.71 -36.52
C ASP A 166 27.84 44.17 -36.95
N LEU A 167 27.23 45.13 -36.25
CA LEU A 167 27.45 46.55 -36.48
C LEU A 167 28.91 46.93 -36.22
N LYS A 168 29.48 46.52 -35.09
CA LYS A 168 30.91 46.74 -34.79
C LYS A 168 31.81 46.11 -35.86
N LEU A 169 31.45 44.94 -36.38
CA LEU A 169 32.19 44.28 -37.45
C LEU A 169 32.13 45.08 -38.77
N LYS A 170 30.96 45.63 -39.12
CA LYS A 170 30.78 46.50 -40.29
C LYS A 170 31.58 47.80 -40.16
N GLU A 171 31.55 48.45 -38.99
CA GLU A 171 32.35 49.65 -38.70
C GLU A 171 33.85 49.40 -38.89
N ARG A 172 34.37 48.29 -38.35
CA ARG A 172 35.77 47.90 -38.54
C ARG A 172 36.14 47.71 -40.02
N LYS A 173 35.25 47.09 -40.82
CA LYS A 173 35.47 46.91 -42.27
C LYS A 173 35.47 48.26 -43.01
N LEU A 174 34.54 49.15 -42.68
CA LEU A 174 34.48 50.50 -43.26
C LEU A 174 35.74 51.31 -42.92
N LYS A 175 36.19 51.27 -41.66
CA LYS A 175 37.40 51.95 -41.21
C LYS A 175 38.64 51.49 -42.00
N LYS A 176 38.83 50.18 -42.16
CA LYS A 176 39.92 49.62 -42.99
C LYS A 176 39.85 50.07 -44.45
N LYS A 177 38.64 50.20 -45.02
CA LYS A 177 38.42 50.64 -46.41
C LYS A 177 38.75 52.13 -46.60
N LEU A 178 38.53 52.95 -45.58
CA LEU A 178 38.93 54.36 -45.56
C LEU A 178 40.44 54.49 -45.43
N GLU A 179 41.07 53.81 -44.46
CA GLU A 179 42.53 53.83 -44.25
C GLU A 179 43.33 53.29 -45.45
N GLY A 180 42.76 52.36 -46.22
CA GLY A 180 43.38 51.81 -47.43
C GLY A 180 43.32 52.73 -48.66
N LYS A 181 42.40 53.71 -48.69
CA LYS A 181 42.24 54.62 -49.84
C LYS A 181 43.27 55.74 -49.86
N ASP A 182 43.81 56.14 -48.71
CA ASP A 182 44.75 57.28 -48.63
C ASP A 182 46.19 56.94 -49.04
N LYS A 183 46.54 55.66 -49.18
CA LYS A 183 47.93 55.24 -49.48
C LYS A 183 48.29 55.26 -50.97
N GLY A 184 47.38 55.66 -51.87
CA GLY A 184 47.54 55.41 -53.31
C GLY A 184 47.73 56.63 -54.23
N LYS A 185 47.73 57.88 -53.77
CA LYS A 185 47.66 59.02 -54.70
C LYS A 185 48.24 60.34 -54.18
N TRP A 186 49.56 60.41 -53.98
CA TRP A 186 50.31 61.68 -53.93
C TRP A 186 51.73 61.49 -54.47
N THR A 187 51.86 61.20 -55.76
CA THR A 187 53.09 61.49 -56.51
C THR A 187 52.72 62.65 -57.45
N LEU A 188 52.97 63.88 -56.99
CA LEU A 188 53.00 65.05 -57.86
C LEU A 188 54.36 65.03 -58.57
N GLU A 189 54.34 64.75 -59.88
CA GLU A 189 55.39 65.18 -60.81
C GLU A 189 55.12 66.61 -61.27
#